data_AF-G6XJG6-F1
#
_entry.id   AF-G6XJG6-F1
#
_cell.length_a   1.000
_cell.length_b   1.000
_cell.length_c   1.000
_cell.angle_alpha   90.00
_cell.angle_beta   90.00
_cell.angle_gamma   90.00
#
_symmetry.space_group_name_H-M   'P 1'
#
loop_
_entity.id
_entity.type
_entity.pdbx_description
1 polymer ?
#
loop_
_entity_poly.entity_id
_entity_poly.type
_entity_poly.pdbx_seq_one_letter_code
_entity_poly.pdbx_strand_id
1 'polypeptide(L)'
;MRVFTREKIYSSALARGAAHGDKETIRSMMIGWWPFIQAFERAIDVRVGHLPIKPLVQRFGQSRVKAFFSEAREAVREMKEEEGSHAVLWADGAREFGVDLYKDHYPVLPSVQTLIANADSEDPVLFFSWLAAVEYIAEELAAYLCHAPEFTSLFAKKKWTWGLAHDEHEHDGPSHLEIDEDLARAYFPSTDPDITRAALTANMHECIRLFEKASQDIYAMTPEVAH
;
A
#
# COMPACT_ATOMS: atom_id res chain seq x y z
N MET A 1 -2.43 12.00 9.01
CA MET A 1 -2.37 10.66 8.39
C MET A 1 -1.32 9.78 9.03
N ARG A 2 -0.01 10.05 8.86
CA ARG A 2 1.09 9.23 9.45
C ARG A 2 0.85 8.74 10.88
N VAL A 3 0.57 9.65 11.83
CA VAL A 3 0.32 9.29 13.24
C VAL A 3 -0.84 8.31 13.40
N PHE A 4 -1.94 8.53 12.68
CA PHE A 4 -3.11 7.64 12.72
C PHE A 4 -2.78 6.25 12.16
N THR A 5 -2.11 6.19 11.00
CA THR A 5 -1.69 4.93 10.39
C THR A 5 -0.72 4.17 11.28
N ARG A 6 0.28 4.86 11.83
CA ARG A 6 1.26 4.30 12.76
C ARG A 6 0.60 3.67 13.97
N GLU A 7 -0.37 4.35 14.57
CA GLU A 7 -1.13 3.81 15.70
C GLU A 7 -1.78 2.47 15.34
N LYS A 8 -2.35 2.34 14.14
CA LYS A 8 -2.98 1.10 13.66
C LYS A 8 -1.97 -0.01 13.37
N ILE A 9 -0.83 0.31 12.76
CA ILE A 9 0.25 -0.65 12.54
C ILE A 9 0.79 -1.17 13.89
N TYR A 10 1.13 -0.26 14.80
CA TYR A 10 1.84 -0.61 16.04
C TYR A 10 0.93 -1.32 17.04
N SER A 11 -0.38 -1.08 16.98
CA SER A 11 -1.37 -1.81 17.79
C SER A 11 -1.80 -3.15 17.19
N SER A 12 -1.51 -3.41 15.91
CA SER A 12 -1.88 -4.64 15.22
C SER A 12 -1.18 -5.85 15.83
N ALA A 13 -1.95 -6.87 16.22
CA ALA A 13 -1.40 -8.14 16.70
C ALA A 13 -0.58 -8.85 15.61
N LEU A 14 -1.00 -8.75 14.34
CA LEU A 14 -0.28 -9.29 13.20
C LEU A 14 1.12 -8.67 13.07
N ALA A 15 1.18 -7.33 13.04
CA ALA A 15 2.45 -6.62 12.90
C ALA A 15 3.36 -6.84 14.12
N ARG A 16 2.79 -6.86 15.33
CA ARG A 16 3.57 -7.13 16.55
C ARG A 16 4.10 -8.56 16.58
N GLY A 17 3.29 -9.59 16.28
CA GLY A 17 3.78 -10.96 16.27
C GLY A 17 4.90 -11.14 15.24
N ALA A 18 4.75 -10.55 14.05
CA ALA A 18 5.81 -10.51 13.04
C ALA A 18 7.07 -9.81 13.56
N ALA A 19 6.94 -8.64 14.18
CA ALA A 19 8.07 -7.89 14.76
C ALA A 19 8.84 -8.69 15.82
N HIS A 20 8.16 -9.53 16.61
CA HIS A 20 8.79 -10.41 17.60
C HIS A 20 9.38 -11.70 17.01
N GLY A 21 9.38 -11.84 15.68
CA GLY A 21 9.95 -13.00 14.99
C GLY A 21 9.09 -14.26 15.05
N ASP A 22 7.79 -14.15 15.31
CA ASP A 22 6.88 -15.30 15.22
C ASP A 22 6.69 -15.71 13.75
N LYS A 23 7.32 -16.84 13.39
CA LYS A 23 7.31 -17.38 12.03
C LYS A 23 5.91 -17.69 11.51
N GLU A 24 5.00 -18.18 12.35
CA GLU A 24 3.63 -18.49 11.90
C GLU A 24 2.86 -17.19 11.68
N THR A 25 3.02 -16.20 12.55
CA THR A 25 2.44 -14.86 12.31
C THR A 25 2.99 -14.23 11.02
N ILE A 26 4.29 -14.36 10.72
CA ILE A 26 4.87 -13.85 9.48
C ILE A 26 4.30 -14.60 8.28
N ARG A 27 4.18 -15.93 8.35
CA ARG A 27 3.54 -16.74 7.30
C ARG A 27 2.09 -16.30 7.06
N SER A 28 1.30 -16.12 8.13
CA SER A 28 -0.07 -15.59 8.04
C SER A 28 -0.10 -14.22 7.38
N MET A 29 0.81 -13.32 7.74
CA MET A 29 0.91 -11.99 7.12
C MET A 29 1.19 -12.10 5.62
N MET A 30 2.20 -12.88 5.23
CA MET A 30 2.59 -13.07 3.83
C MET A 30 1.45 -13.66 2.99
N ILE A 31 0.73 -14.64 3.53
CA ILE A 31 -0.40 -15.31 2.88
C ILE A 31 -1.62 -14.40 2.83
N GLY A 32 -2.01 -13.83 3.96
CA GLY A 32 -3.27 -13.11 4.12
C GLY A 32 -3.34 -11.84 3.29
N TRP A 33 -2.20 -11.15 3.10
CA TRP A 33 -2.13 -9.94 2.28
C TRP A 33 -1.92 -10.20 0.79
N TRP A 34 -1.52 -11.41 0.42
CA TRP A 34 -1.18 -11.74 -0.96
C TRP A 34 -2.29 -11.39 -1.98
N PRO A 35 -3.57 -11.74 -1.76
CA PRO A 35 -4.63 -11.40 -2.71
C PRO A 35 -4.77 -9.90 -2.92
N PHE A 36 -4.60 -9.11 -1.86
CA PHE A 36 -4.66 -7.65 -1.95
C PHE A 36 -3.49 -7.10 -2.73
N ILE A 37 -2.26 -7.50 -2.42
CA ILE A 37 -1.05 -7.01 -3.10
C ILE A 37 -1.13 -7.25 -4.61
N GLN A 38 -1.55 -8.44 -5.03
CA GLN A 38 -1.72 -8.76 -6.45
C GLN A 38 -2.82 -7.93 -7.12
N ALA A 39 -3.96 -7.77 -6.46
CA ALA A 39 -5.07 -7.02 -7.03
C ALA A 39 -4.75 -5.54 -7.12
N PHE A 40 -4.08 -5.00 -6.11
CA PHE A 40 -3.72 -3.61 -6.00
C PHE A 40 -2.71 -3.18 -7.08
N GLU A 41 -1.66 -3.98 -7.30
CA GLU A 41 -0.68 -3.72 -8.37
C GLU A 41 -1.37 -3.72 -9.76
N ARG A 42 -2.30 -4.64 -10.01
CA ARG A 42 -3.10 -4.64 -11.25
C ARG A 42 -4.00 -3.41 -11.36
N ALA A 43 -4.61 -2.98 -10.27
CA ALA A 43 -5.49 -1.81 -10.26
C ALA A 43 -4.70 -0.54 -10.61
N ILE A 44 -3.49 -0.38 -10.05
CA ILE A 44 -2.56 0.71 -10.40
C ILE A 44 -2.26 0.68 -11.91
N ASP A 45 -1.84 -0.47 -12.44
CA ASP A 45 -1.50 -0.63 -13.86
C ASP A 45 -2.66 -0.25 -14.80
N VAL A 46 -3.88 -0.68 -14.46
CA VAL A 46 -5.07 -0.35 -15.25
C VAL A 46 -5.40 1.13 -15.14
N ARG A 47 -5.38 1.72 -13.94
CA ARG A 47 -5.87 3.09 -13.72
C ARG A 47 -4.87 4.15 -14.16
N VAL A 48 -3.58 4.00 -13.86
CA VAL A 48 -2.52 4.91 -14.32
C VAL A 48 -2.46 4.94 -15.85
N GLY A 49 -2.69 3.79 -16.51
CA GLY A 49 -2.77 3.72 -17.96
C GLY A 49 -3.94 4.50 -18.60
N HIS A 50 -4.96 4.86 -17.83
CA HIS A 50 -6.24 5.40 -18.33
C HIS A 50 -6.72 6.67 -17.61
N LEU A 51 -5.80 7.48 -17.08
CA LEU A 51 -6.18 8.65 -16.29
C LEU A 51 -7.04 9.66 -17.06
N PRO A 52 -8.19 10.10 -16.52
CA PRO A 52 -9.07 11.03 -17.21
C PRO A 52 -8.44 12.42 -17.29
N ILE A 53 -7.93 12.79 -18.47
CA ILE A 53 -7.20 14.06 -18.69
C ILE A 53 -8.16 15.26 -18.76
N LYS A 54 -9.39 15.07 -19.28
CA LYS A 54 -10.34 16.17 -19.57
C LYS A 54 -10.71 17.01 -18.34
N PRO A 55 -11.06 16.42 -17.17
CA PRO A 55 -11.37 17.20 -15.96
C PRO A 55 -10.19 18.07 -15.51
N LEU A 56 -8.97 17.54 -15.61
CA LEU A 56 -7.76 18.26 -15.24
C LEU A 56 -7.48 19.42 -16.20
N VAL A 57 -7.64 19.22 -17.51
CA VAL A 57 -7.48 20.28 -18.52
C VAL A 57 -8.47 21.41 -18.29
N GLN A 58 -9.72 21.08 -17.95
CA GLN A 58 -10.74 22.09 -17.65
C GLN A 58 -10.39 22.91 -16.40
N ARG A 59 -9.76 22.28 -15.41
CA ARG A 59 -9.43 22.92 -14.13
C ARG A 59 -8.13 23.73 -14.16
N PHE A 60 -7.07 23.19 -14.76
CA PHE A 60 -5.73 23.76 -14.69
C PHE A 60 -5.22 24.33 -16.02
N GLY A 61 -5.96 24.10 -17.11
CA GLY A 61 -5.54 24.48 -18.46
C GLY A 61 -4.59 23.46 -19.10
N GLN A 62 -4.63 23.38 -20.43
CA GLN A 62 -3.96 22.31 -21.19
C GLN A 62 -2.43 22.29 -21.03
N SER A 63 -1.77 23.44 -20.92
CA SER A 63 -0.31 23.54 -20.79
C SER A 63 0.20 22.98 -19.47
N ARG A 64 -0.45 23.34 -18.35
CA ARG A 64 -0.09 22.85 -17.01
C ARG A 64 -0.34 21.36 -16.87
N VAL A 65 -1.42 20.85 -17.44
CA VAL A 65 -1.76 19.43 -17.40
C VAL A 65 -0.79 18.60 -18.24
N LYS A 66 -0.35 19.10 -19.40
CA LYS A 66 0.69 18.42 -20.17
C LYS A 66 2.03 18.33 -19.43
N ALA A 67 2.44 19.41 -18.75
CA ALA A 67 3.65 19.41 -17.93
C ALA A 67 3.52 18.41 -16.76
N PHE A 68 2.45 18.54 -15.97
CA PHE A 68 2.18 17.67 -14.83
C PHE A 68 2.09 16.19 -15.21
N PHE A 69 1.39 15.83 -16.30
CA PHE A 69 1.33 14.42 -16.73
C PHE A 69 2.61 13.93 -17.39
N SER A 70 3.41 14.79 -18.02
CA SER A 70 4.73 14.39 -18.50
C SER A 70 5.61 14.01 -17.32
N GLU A 71 5.66 14.89 -16.31
CA GLU A 71 6.43 14.70 -15.08
C GLU A 71 5.88 13.51 -14.27
N ALA A 72 4.57 13.45 -14.01
CA ALA A 72 3.96 12.37 -13.24
C ALA A 72 4.02 11.01 -13.96
N ARG A 73 3.95 10.97 -15.30
CA ARG A 73 4.07 9.71 -16.04
C ARG A 73 5.52 9.25 -16.13
N GLU A 74 6.48 10.16 -16.29
CA GLU A 74 7.90 9.82 -16.21
C GLU A 74 8.25 9.35 -14.81
N ALA A 75 7.81 10.07 -13.77
CA ALA A 75 7.95 9.67 -12.37
C ALA A 75 7.36 8.28 -12.13
N VAL A 76 6.07 8.04 -12.44
CA VAL A 76 5.44 6.73 -12.22
C VAL A 76 6.10 5.61 -13.04
N ARG A 77 6.67 5.91 -14.21
CA ARG A 77 7.42 4.91 -15.00
C ARG A 77 8.79 4.63 -14.38
N GLU A 78 9.54 5.66 -14.01
CA GLU A 78 10.86 5.55 -13.38
C GLU A 78 10.73 4.82 -12.04
N MET A 79 9.72 5.15 -11.24
CA MET A 79 9.35 4.46 -10.01
C MET A 79 9.07 2.96 -10.21
N LYS A 80 8.28 2.61 -11.25
CA LYS A 80 8.01 1.21 -11.59
C LYS A 80 9.28 0.45 -12.04
N GLU A 81 10.22 1.15 -12.66
CA GLU A 81 11.52 0.60 -13.07
C GLU A 81 12.50 0.48 -11.88
N GLU A 82 12.43 1.36 -10.88
CA GLU A 82 13.27 1.40 -9.69
C GLU A 82 12.84 0.44 -8.57
N GLU A 83 11.54 0.40 -8.22
CA GLU A 83 11.02 -0.41 -7.11
C GLU A 83 10.83 -1.88 -7.48
N GLY A 84 10.80 -2.19 -8.78
CA GLY A 84 10.40 -3.50 -9.27
C GLY A 84 8.93 -3.82 -8.94
N SER A 85 8.55 -5.09 -9.08
CA SER A 85 7.19 -5.51 -8.73
C SER A 85 7.09 -5.76 -7.23
N HIS A 86 6.27 -4.96 -6.53
CA HIS A 86 5.94 -5.16 -5.11
C HIS A 86 5.41 -6.57 -4.83
N ALA A 87 4.62 -7.13 -5.74
CA ALA A 87 4.16 -8.51 -5.61
C ALA A 87 5.30 -9.52 -5.70
N VAL A 88 6.28 -9.31 -6.59
CA VAL A 88 7.46 -10.17 -6.69
C VAL A 88 8.30 -10.08 -5.41
N LEU A 89 8.57 -8.88 -4.91
CA LEU A 89 9.34 -8.68 -3.67
C LEU A 89 8.65 -9.31 -2.45
N TRP A 90 7.32 -9.19 -2.37
CA TRP A 90 6.53 -9.84 -1.33
C TRP A 90 6.59 -11.36 -1.41
N ALA A 91 6.41 -11.93 -2.61
CA ALA A 91 6.49 -13.37 -2.84
C ALA A 91 7.89 -13.94 -2.58
N ASP A 92 8.95 -13.20 -2.92
CA ASP A 92 10.31 -13.58 -2.57
C ASP A 92 10.52 -13.63 -1.06
N GLY A 93 10.01 -12.64 -0.32
CA GLY A 93 10.01 -12.66 1.14
C GLY A 93 9.26 -13.87 1.71
N ALA A 94 8.10 -14.21 1.15
CA ALA A 94 7.30 -15.36 1.58
C ALA A 94 8.01 -16.71 1.40
N ARG A 95 8.83 -16.86 0.34
CA ARG A 95 9.61 -18.08 0.09
C ARG A 95 10.61 -18.39 1.20
N GLU A 96 11.15 -17.37 1.87
CA GLU A 96 12.05 -17.56 3.02
C GLU A 96 11.37 -18.25 4.21
N PHE A 97 10.04 -18.20 4.25
CA PHE A 97 9.22 -18.88 5.24
C PHE A 97 8.59 -20.16 4.69
N GLY A 98 8.99 -20.65 3.51
CA GLY A 98 8.44 -21.87 2.92
C GLY A 98 7.01 -21.70 2.39
N VAL A 99 6.67 -20.51 1.90
CA VAL A 99 5.37 -20.20 1.28
C VAL A 99 5.60 -19.90 -0.20
N ASP A 100 4.94 -20.64 -1.09
CA ASP A 100 4.95 -20.34 -2.54
C ASP A 100 3.63 -19.69 -2.95
N LEU A 101 3.60 -18.36 -2.91
CA LEU A 101 2.41 -17.55 -3.16
C LEU A 101 1.85 -17.68 -4.59
N TYR A 102 2.66 -18.11 -5.57
CA TYR A 102 2.20 -18.28 -6.95
C TYR A 102 1.65 -19.68 -7.24
N LYS A 103 2.10 -20.67 -6.49
CA LYS A 103 1.77 -22.08 -6.73
C LYS A 103 0.57 -22.55 -5.92
N ASP A 104 0.49 -22.12 -4.68
CA ASP A 104 -0.54 -22.57 -3.75
C ASP A 104 -1.78 -21.69 -3.83
N HIS A 105 -2.93 -22.25 -3.48
CA HIS A 105 -4.18 -21.51 -3.41
C HIS A 105 -4.49 -21.14 -1.97
N TYR A 106 -4.50 -19.83 -1.68
CA TYR A 106 -4.79 -19.30 -0.36
C TYR A 106 -6.19 -18.68 -0.32
N PRO A 107 -6.96 -18.91 0.76
CA PRO A 107 -8.29 -18.34 0.87
C PRO A 107 -8.22 -16.81 0.96
N VAL A 108 -9.07 -16.13 0.20
CA VAL A 108 -9.25 -14.68 0.33
C VAL A 108 -10.25 -14.41 1.44
N LEU A 109 -9.81 -13.73 2.50
CA LEU A 109 -10.70 -13.35 3.59
C LEU A 109 -11.71 -12.28 3.14
N PRO A 110 -12.97 -12.30 3.61
CA PRO A 110 -13.96 -11.29 3.25
C PRO A 110 -13.53 -9.84 3.52
N SER A 111 -12.78 -9.60 4.58
CA SER A 111 -12.22 -8.27 4.90
C SER A 111 -11.15 -7.84 3.90
N VAL A 112 -10.29 -8.76 3.45
CA VAL A 112 -9.32 -8.52 2.37
C VAL A 112 -10.04 -8.28 1.03
N GLN A 113 -11.10 -9.05 0.74
CA GLN A 113 -11.92 -8.84 -0.45
C GLN A 113 -12.59 -7.45 -0.47
N THR A 114 -12.97 -6.93 0.70
CA THR A 114 -13.54 -5.58 0.83
C THR A 114 -12.50 -4.51 0.48
N LEU A 115 -11.25 -4.68 0.91
CA LEU A 115 -10.15 -3.78 0.51
C LEU A 115 -9.91 -3.83 -1.01
N ILE A 116 -9.90 -5.02 -1.59
CA ILE A 116 -9.74 -5.22 -3.05
C ILE A 116 -10.84 -4.50 -3.83
N ALA A 117 -12.10 -4.66 -3.42
CA ALA A 117 -13.23 -4.05 -4.12
C ALA A 117 -13.17 -2.50 -4.14
N ASN A 118 -12.62 -1.89 -3.10
CA ASN A 118 -12.45 -0.44 -3.03
C ASN A 118 -11.24 0.06 -3.84
N ALA A 119 -10.19 -0.76 -3.96
CA ALA A 119 -9.04 -0.48 -4.81
C ALA A 119 -9.41 -0.42 -6.31
N ASP A 120 -10.49 -1.10 -6.72
CA ASP A 120 -10.97 -1.11 -8.11
C ASP A 120 -11.91 0.06 -8.46
N SER A 121 -12.08 1.06 -7.58
CA SER A 121 -12.97 2.19 -7.81
C SER A 121 -12.73 2.90 -9.15
N GLU A 122 -13.82 3.26 -9.84
CA GLU A 122 -13.79 4.11 -11.04
C GLU A 122 -13.80 5.60 -10.71
N ASP A 123 -14.10 5.98 -9.47
CA ASP A 123 -13.98 7.36 -9.01
C ASP A 123 -12.50 7.68 -8.75
N PRO A 124 -11.87 8.58 -9.55
CA PRO A 124 -10.46 8.90 -9.41
C PRO A 124 -10.14 9.51 -8.04
N VAL A 125 -11.05 10.28 -7.42
CA VAL A 125 -10.82 10.83 -6.08
C VAL A 125 -10.69 9.70 -5.08
N LEU A 126 -11.63 8.75 -5.11
CA LEU A 126 -11.62 7.63 -4.18
C LEU A 126 -10.41 6.73 -4.43
N PHE A 127 -10.12 6.42 -5.69
CA PHE A 127 -8.98 5.60 -6.08
C PHE A 127 -7.65 6.18 -5.57
N PHE A 128 -7.36 7.45 -5.86
CA PHE A 128 -6.11 8.08 -5.44
C PHE A 128 -6.03 8.34 -3.93
N SER A 129 -7.17 8.60 -3.28
CA SER A 129 -7.21 8.64 -1.81
C SER A 129 -6.89 7.26 -1.23
N TRP A 130 -7.34 6.19 -1.86
CA TRP A 130 -7.02 4.82 -1.44
C TRP A 130 -5.55 4.49 -1.66
N LEU A 131 -4.99 4.91 -2.80
CA LEU A 131 -3.59 4.73 -3.15
C LEU A 131 -2.67 5.38 -2.11
N ALA A 132 -2.90 6.67 -1.82
CA ALA A 132 -2.19 7.37 -0.75
C ALA A 132 -2.32 6.68 0.62
N ALA A 133 -3.50 6.14 0.96
CA ALA A 133 -3.69 5.42 2.22
C ALA A 133 -2.87 4.12 2.30
N VAL A 134 -2.75 3.40 1.17
CA VAL A 134 -1.95 2.17 1.08
C VAL A 134 -0.46 2.48 1.18
N GLU A 135 0.00 3.57 0.58
CA GLU A 135 1.38 4.04 0.74
C GLU A 135 1.68 4.38 2.21
N TYR A 136 0.80 5.12 2.89
CA TYR A 136 0.97 5.35 4.34
C TYR A 136 1.05 4.05 5.15
N ILE A 137 0.27 3.04 4.78
CA ILE A 137 0.28 1.74 5.46
C ILE A 137 1.60 1.02 5.20
N ALA A 138 2.05 0.99 3.94
CA ALA A 138 3.25 0.29 3.52
C ALA A 138 4.51 0.93 4.14
N GLU A 139 4.64 2.26 4.06
CA GLU A 139 5.74 3.01 4.68
C GLU A 139 5.79 2.79 6.20
N GLU A 140 4.66 2.91 6.92
CA GLU A 140 4.65 2.77 8.38
C GLU A 140 4.84 1.30 8.82
N LEU A 141 4.38 0.32 8.03
CA LEU A 141 4.66 -1.10 8.26
C LEU A 141 6.13 -1.44 8.02
N ALA A 142 6.71 -0.93 6.93
CA ALA A 142 8.12 -1.06 6.60
C ALA A 142 8.99 -0.44 7.69
N ALA A 143 8.72 0.81 8.06
CA ALA A 143 9.42 1.51 9.13
C ALA A 143 9.37 0.73 10.45
N TYR A 144 8.25 0.06 10.75
CA TYR A 144 8.16 -0.77 11.95
C TYR A 144 8.94 -2.08 11.86
N LEU A 145 8.75 -2.86 10.78
CA LEU A 145 9.28 -4.21 10.67
C LEU A 145 10.76 -4.24 10.24
N CYS A 146 11.21 -3.34 9.37
CA CYS A 146 12.63 -3.24 9.00
C CYS A 146 13.51 -2.84 10.19
N HIS A 147 12.95 -2.15 11.18
CA HIS A 147 13.64 -1.79 12.43
C HIS A 147 13.46 -2.81 13.56
N ALA A 148 12.79 -3.94 13.32
CA ALA A 148 12.66 -5.05 14.27
C ALA A 148 13.73 -6.12 14.02
N PRO A 149 14.76 -6.26 14.88
CA PRO A 149 15.85 -7.22 14.67
C PRO A 149 15.37 -8.68 14.64
N GLU A 150 14.40 -9.03 15.47
CA GLU A 150 13.85 -10.38 15.55
C GLU A 150 13.17 -10.77 14.24
N PHE A 151 12.43 -9.86 13.61
CA PHE A 151 11.85 -10.05 12.28
C PHE A 151 12.93 -10.14 11.19
N THR A 152 13.77 -9.12 11.07
CA THR A 152 14.74 -9.02 9.96
C THR A 152 15.77 -10.15 10.00
N SER A 153 16.15 -10.64 11.18
CA SER A 153 17.11 -11.75 11.33
C SER A 153 16.63 -13.08 10.75
N LEU A 154 15.34 -13.23 10.50
CA LEU A 154 14.75 -14.43 9.91
C LEU A 154 14.96 -14.51 8.39
N PHE A 155 15.28 -13.39 7.76
CA PHE A 155 15.62 -13.34 6.34
C PHE A 155 17.10 -13.65 6.14
N ALA A 156 17.45 -14.35 5.05
CA ALA A 156 18.80 -14.79 4.71
C ALA A 156 19.77 -13.61 4.59
N LYS A 157 19.30 -12.47 4.06
CA LYS A 157 20.06 -11.22 3.94
C LYS A 157 19.98 -10.33 5.19
N LYS A 158 19.29 -10.78 6.24
CA LYS A 158 18.97 -10.02 7.45
C LYS A 158 18.22 -8.71 7.17
N LYS A 159 17.44 -8.70 6.09
CA LYS A 159 16.71 -7.55 5.57
C LYS A 159 15.48 -8.05 4.85
N TRP A 160 14.38 -7.32 4.96
CA TRP A 160 13.15 -7.58 4.21
C TRP A 160 13.08 -6.63 3.01
N THR A 161 13.40 -7.14 1.81
CA THR A 161 13.54 -6.32 0.60
C THR A 161 12.28 -5.54 0.24
N TRP A 162 11.09 -6.13 0.42
CA TRP A 162 9.82 -5.41 0.19
C TRP A 162 9.68 -4.20 1.11
N GLY A 163 10.04 -4.35 2.39
CA GLY A 163 9.99 -3.25 3.34
C GLY A 163 10.98 -2.15 2.99
N LEU A 164 12.20 -2.51 2.54
CA LEU A 164 13.19 -1.52 2.13
C LEU A 164 12.73 -0.67 0.96
N ALA A 165 11.99 -1.23 -0.01
CA ALA A 165 11.41 -0.47 -1.11
C ALA A 165 10.41 0.61 -0.66
N HIS A 166 9.95 0.57 0.60
CA HIS A 166 9.06 1.58 1.19
C HIS A 166 9.70 2.33 2.37
N ASP A 167 11.00 2.11 2.63
CA ASP A 167 11.77 2.76 3.70
C ASP A 167 12.66 3.89 3.17
N GLU A 168 12.61 4.16 1.85
CA GLU A 168 13.56 5.04 1.18
C GLU A 168 13.28 6.51 1.45
N HIS A 169 14.01 7.04 2.43
CA HIS A 169 14.22 8.47 2.67
C HIS A 169 15.17 9.10 1.62
N GLU A 170 15.46 8.42 0.50
CA GLU A 170 16.57 8.75 -0.41
C GLU A 170 16.17 8.91 -1.90
N HIS A 171 14.89 9.08 -2.24
CA HIS A 171 14.51 9.43 -3.62
C HIS A 171 14.62 10.95 -3.87
N ASP A 172 15.40 11.35 -4.88
CA ASP A 172 15.38 12.72 -5.43
C ASP A 172 14.11 12.91 -6.30
N GLY A 173 12.99 13.30 -5.67
CA GLY A 173 11.72 13.51 -6.38
C GLY A 173 10.51 13.55 -5.43
N PRO A 174 9.30 13.86 -5.94
CA PRO A 174 8.08 13.71 -5.14
C PRO A 174 7.83 12.23 -4.82
N SER A 175 7.50 11.94 -3.56
CA SER A 175 7.15 10.57 -3.12
C SER A 175 5.86 10.07 -3.78
N HIS A 176 5.68 8.74 -3.87
CA HIS A 176 4.42 8.11 -4.32
C HIS A 176 3.21 8.72 -3.63
N LEU A 177 3.32 8.81 -2.31
CA LEU A 177 2.32 9.39 -1.45
C LEU A 177 1.94 10.83 -1.85
N GLU A 178 2.93 11.68 -2.15
CA GLU A 178 2.67 13.07 -2.55
C GLU A 178 1.96 13.14 -3.91
N ILE A 179 2.37 12.31 -4.87
CA ILE A 179 1.74 12.22 -6.19
C ILE A 179 0.27 11.78 -6.05
N ASP A 180 0.00 10.77 -5.24
CA ASP A 180 -1.34 10.25 -5.04
C ASP A 180 -2.27 11.27 -4.38
N GLU A 181 -1.78 11.94 -3.34
CA GLU A 181 -2.55 12.99 -2.70
C GLU A 181 -2.80 14.16 -3.66
N ASP A 182 -1.83 14.54 -4.48
CA ASP A 182 -1.99 15.59 -5.49
C ASP A 182 -3.01 15.20 -6.57
N LEU A 183 -2.98 13.97 -7.06
CA LEU A 183 -3.95 13.46 -8.00
C LEU A 183 -5.36 13.43 -7.39
N ALA A 184 -5.51 12.94 -6.15
CA ALA A 184 -6.79 12.97 -5.44
C ALA A 184 -7.32 14.41 -5.30
N ARG A 185 -6.47 15.37 -4.93
CA ARG A 185 -6.81 16.80 -4.84
C ARG A 185 -7.21 17.36 -6.19
N ALA A 186 -6.48 17.02 -7.24
CA ALA A 186 -6.68 17.52 -8.59
C ALA A 186 -8.04 17.09 -9.19
N TYR A 187 -8.48 15.87 -8.87
CA TYR A 187 -9.78 15.34 -9.30
C TYR A 187 -10.96 15.75 -8.41
N PHE A 188 -10.74 16.24 -7.19
CA PHE A 188 -11.82 16.58 -6.27
C PHE A 188 -12.63 17.81 -6.75
N PRO A 189 -13.97 17.79 -6.80
CA PRO A 189 -14.75 18.88 -7.39
C PRO A 189 -14.59 20.26 -6.72
N SER A 190 -14.27 20.29 -5.42
CA SER A 190 -14.09 21.54 -4.69
C SER A 190 -12.71 22.15 -4.92
N THR A 191 -12.63 23.48 -4.91
CA THR A 191 -11.36 24.23 -4.86
C THR A 191 -11.05 24.75 -3.46
N ASP A 192 -11.98 24.57 -2.51
CA ASP A 192 -11.75 24.87 -1.10
C ASP A 192 -10.76 23.84 -0.52
N PRO A 193 -9.57 24.28 -0.07
CA PRO A 193 -8.55 23.36 0.46
C PRO A 193 -8.99 22.60 1.70
N ASP A 194 -9.83 23.18 2.55
CA ASP A 194 -10.26 22.56 3.80
C ASP A 194 -11.31 21.48 3.55
N ILE A 195 -12.28 21.76 2.66
CA ILE A 195 -13.27 20.76 2.22
C ILE A 195 -12.58 19.59 1.52
N THR A 196 -11.65 19.90 0.61
CA THR A 196 -10.89 18.88 -0.12
C THR A 196 -10.09 18.01 0.84
N ARG A 197 -9.31 18.63 1.74
CA ARG A 197 -8.52 17.92 2.75
C ARG A 197 -9.39 17.03 3.62
N ALA A 198 -10.53 17.53 4.10
CA ALA A 198 -11.44 16.76 4.94
C ALA A 198 -11.98 15.51 4.23
N ALA A 199 -12.40 15.65 2.96
CA ALA A 199 -12.93 14.54 2.18
C ALA A 199 -11.86 13.47 1.90
N LEU A 200 -10.67 13.88 1.45
CA LEU A 200 -9.55 12.98 1.17
C LEU A 200 -9.10 12.26 2.46
N THR A 201 -9.02 12.99 3.57
CA THR A 201 -8.69 12.43 4.89
C THR A 201 -9.73 11.39 5.33
N ALA A 202 -11.03 11.64 5.10
CA ALA A 202 -12.07 10.69 5.44
C ALA A 202 -11.95 9.39 4.63
N ASN A 203 -11.70 9.49 3.32
CA ASN A 203 -11.46 8.33 2.45
C ASN A 203 -10.24 7.52 2.92
N MET A 204 -9.12 8.19 3.18
CA MET A 204 -7.90 7.53 3.65
C MET A 204 -8.09 6.85 5.00
N HIS A 205 -8.77 7.52 5.96
CA HIS A 205 -9.08 6.92 7.25
C HIS A 205 -9.93 5.66 7.11
N GLU A 206 -10.88 5.63 6.17
CA GLU A 206 -11.69 4.44 5.94
C GLU A 206 -10.86 3.27 5.42
N CYS A 207 -9.99 3.51 4.43
CA CYS A 207 -9.04 2.51 3.95
C CYS A 207 -8.20 1.91 5.09
N ILE A 208 -7.62 2.76 5.94
CA ILE A 208 -6.79 2.34 7.07
C ILE A 208 -7.59 1.53 8.12
N ARG A 209 -8.85 1.88 8.36
CA ARG A 209 -9.72 1.09 9.26
C ARG A 209 -10.04 -0.28 8.69
N LEU A 210 -10.29 -0.38 7.39
CA LEU A 210 -10.48 -1.68 6.75
C LEU A 210 -9.20 -2.51 6.76
N PHE A 211 -8.03 -1.87 6.61
CA PHE A 211 -6.73 -2.53 6.77
C PHE A 211 -6.53 -3.07 8.19
N GLU A 212 -6.87 -2.28 9.22
CA GLU A 212 -6.85 -2.72 10.62
C GLU A 212 -7.75 -3.95 10.82
N LYS A 213 -8.97 -3.92 10.28
CA LYS A 213 -9.90 -5.05 10.37
C LYS A 213 -9.37 -6.30 9.67
N ALA A 214 -8.86 -6.16 8.45
CA ALA A 214 -8.26 -7.26 7.71
C ALA A 214 -7.02 -7.82 8.44
N SER A 215 -6.18 -6.97 9.03
CA SER A 215 -5.03 -7.40 9.85
C SER A 215 -5.46 -8.28 11.03
N GLN A 216 -6.55 -7.90 11.72
CA GLN A 216 -7.10 -8.68 12.83
C GLN A 216 -7.60 -10.05 12.35
N ASP A 217 -8.32 -10.09 11.23
CA ASP A 217 -8.85 -11.34 10.68
C ASP A 217 -7.74 -12.26 10.17
N ILE A 218 -6.69 -11.71 9.54
CA ILE A 218 -5.50 -12.47 9.13
C ILE A 218 -4.80 -13.04 10.37
N TYR A 219 -4.62 -12.23 11.42
CA TYR A 219 -3.99 -12.71 12.66
C TYR A 219 -4.79 -13.85 13.30
N ALA A 220 -6.12 -13.75 13.33
CA ALA A 220 -7.00 -14.78 13.89
C ALA A 220 -6.92 -16.14 13.16
N MET A 221 -6.40 -16.15 11.92
CA MET A 221 -6.15 -17.38 11.16
C MET A 221 -4.79 -18.02 11.46
N THR A 222 -3.92 -17.34 12.23
CA THR A 222 -2.61 -17.87 12.60
C THR A 222 -2.80 -19.08 13.51
N PRO A 223 -2.23 -20.25 13.17
CA PRO A 223 -2.31 -21.42 14.03
C PRO A 223 -1.80 -21.09 15.43
N GLU A 224 -2.55 -21.46 16.48
CA GLU A 224 -2.05 -21.33 17.85
C GLU A 224 -0.79 -22.19 17.99
N VAL A 225 0.30 -21.55 18.41
CA VAL A 225 1.53 -22.26 18.75
C VAL A 225 1.22 -23.08 19.99
N ALA A 226 1.20 -24.41 19.86
CA ALA A 226 1.18 -25.29 21.03
C ALA A 226 2.48 -25.04 21.82
N HIS A 227 2.36 -24.26 22.90
CA HIS A 227 3.42 -23.97 23.85
C HIS A 227 3.83 -25.21 24.63
#